data_AF-A0A2V9DX78-F1
#
_entry.id   AF-A0A2V9DX78-F1
#
_cell.length_a   1.000
_cell.length_b   1.000
_cell.length_c   1.000
_cell.angle_alpha   90.00
_cell.angle_beta   90.00
_cell.angle_gamma   90.00
#
_symmetry.space_group_name_H-M   'P 1'
#
loop_
_entity.id
_entity.type
_entity.pdbx_description
1 polymer ?
#
loop_
_entity_poly.entity_id
_entity_poly.type
_entity_poly.pdbx_seq_one_letter_code
_entity_poly.pdbx_strand_id
1 'polypeptide(L)'
;MSKNHLIALFWILLLPAILSAQGLDTTKIDEVLGRPGQKSGDVYRVGFPRTDLHVKVGDVEVRPGLALGSWAAFSGNDEHAMVMGDLVLLEKEVNPVMLKLRAANFDITAVHNHVLDETPQILYMHYLGHGPVVELAKSLRAALSVSQTPLGKPAPAQPSEPAAFVKTVEATLGAKGTWNGGVLGFGIPRAEPITEDGITLTTPQGVAEAINFQEAGPGKIATTGDFVLIASEVNPVISALEAHDIQVTALHMHMLTENPRLFFMHFWSVGSPDVVAQGIKAALEKIHTK
;
A
#
# COMPACT_ATOMS: atom_id res chain seq x y z
N MET A 1 53.11 19.77 65.03
CA MET A 1 52.99 18.56 64.18
C MET A 1 51.51 18.29 63.94
N SER A 2 50.88 18.86 62.91
CA SER A 2 49.52 18.49 62.52
C SER A 2 49.55 17.74 61.20
N LYS A 3 49.01 16.52 61.21
CA LYS A 3 48.85 15.66 60.04
C LYS A 3 47.58 16.10 59.29
N ASN A 4 47.72 16.47 58.02
CA ASN A 4 46.57 16.70 57.13
C ASN A 4 46.11 15.37 56.55
N HIS A 5 44.84 15.03 56.78
CA HIS A 5 44.18 13.91 56.11
C HIS A 5 43.62 14.39 54.76
N LEU A 6 44.09 13.77 53.67
CA LEU A 6 43.59 13.98 52.32
C LEU A 6 42.36 13.07 52.12
N ILE A 7 41.16 13.67 51.97
CA ILE A 7 39.95 12.95 51.58
C ILE A 7 39.87 13.02 50.05
N ALA A 8 40.04 11.90 49.36
CA ALA A 8 39.83 11.79 47.92
C ALA A 8 38.35 11.52 47.64
N LEU A 9 37.64 12.49 47.05
CA LEU A 9 36.29 12.30 46.51
C LEU A 9 36.38 11.68 45.11
N PHE A 10 35.91 10.45 44.97
CA PHE A 10 35.67 9.81 43.68
C PHE A 10 34.38 10.38 43.06
N TRP A 11 34.52 11.08 41.94
CA TRP A 11 33.38 11.48 41.11
C TRP A 11 33.04 10.34 40.14
N ILE A 12 31.91 9.68 40.36
CA ILE A 12 31.34 8.74 39.39
C ILE A 12 30.62 9.57 38.32
N LEU A 13 31.22 9.65 37.13
CA LEU A 13 30.58 10.19 35.93
C LEU A 13 29.50 9.20 35.47
N LEU A 14 28.23 9.50 35.78
CA LEU A 14 27.08 8.87 35.15
C LEU A 14 26.93 9.42 33.72
N LEU A 15 27.42 8.67 32.74
CA LEU A 15 27.10 8.91 31.33
C LEU A 15 25.60 8.59 31.12
N PRO A 16 24.78 9.52 30.60
CA PRO A 16 23.42 9.20 30.22
C PRO A 16 23.46 8.17 29.09
N ALA A 17 22.89 6.99 29.33
CA ALA A 17 22.65 6.03 28.26
C ALA A 17 21.67 6.69 27.27
N ILE A 18 22.14 6.97 26.06
CA ILE A 18 21.27 7.35 24.96
C ILE A 18 20.48 6.08 24.62
N LEU A 19 19.27 5.94 25.17
CA LEU A 19 18.30 4.98 24.64
C LEU A 19 18.00 5.43 23.21
N SER A 20 18.55 4.72 22.22
CA SER A 20 18.00 4.80 20.88
C SER A 20 16.56 4.32 20.97
N ALA A 21 15.60 5.12 20.48
CA ALA A 21 14.24 4.65 20.30
C ALA A 21 14.31 3.40 19.42
N GLN A 22 13.98 2.24 19.98
CA GLN A 22 13.92 1.01 19.22
C GLN A 22 12.80 1.17 18.18
N GLY A 23 13.13 0.99 16.90
CA GLY A 23 12.10 0.89 15.86
C GLY A 23 11.26 -0.38 16.04
N LEU A 24 10.32 -0.62 15.13
CA LEU A 24 9.43 -1.78 15.20
C LEU A 24 10.20 -3.12 15.30
N ASP A 25 9.81 -3.93 16.28
CA ASP A 25 10.11 -5.36 16.30
C ASP A 25 9.12 -6.10 15.40
N THR A 26 9.52 -6.31 14.15
CA THR A 26 8.67 -6.90 13.12
C THR A 26 8.32 -8.36 13.43
N THR A 27 9.08 -9.05 14.29
CA THR A 27 8.79 -10.44 14.66
C THR A 27 7.50 -10.56 15.47
N LYS A 28 7.22 -9.58 16.33
CA LYS A 28 5.96 -9.50 17.08
C LYS A 28 4.75 -9.35 16.16
N ILE A 29 4.92 -8.57 15.08
CA ILE A 29 3.88 -8.40 14.05
C ILE A 29 3.64 -9.73 13.33
N ASP A 30 4.71 -10.43 12.92
CA ASP A 30 4.62 -11.70 12.20
C ASP A 30 3.95 -12.80 13.02
N GLU A 31 4.31 -12.91 14.31
CA GLU A 31 3.70 -13.87 15.23
C GLU A 31 2.19 -13.65 15.37
N VAL A 32 1.79 -12.37 15.51
CA VAL A 32 0.38 -12.00 15.65
C VAL A 32 -0.37 -12.19 14.35
N LEU A 33 0.16 -11.76 13.20
CA LEU A 33 -0.54 -11.84 11.90
C LEU A 33 -0.41 -13.23 11.26
N GLY A 34 0.50 -14.07 11.73
CA GLY A 34 0.73 -15.43 11.24
C GLY A 34 1.47 -15.49 9.90
N ARG A 35 2.10 -14.39 9.48
CA ARG A 35 2.86 -14.31 8.22
C ARG A 35 3.89 -13.17 8.25
N PRO A 36 4.99 -13.32 7.48
CA PRO A 36 5.96 -12.25 7.34
C PRO A 36 5.46 -11.15 6.40
N GLY A 37 5.99 -9.95 6.61
CA GLY A 37 5.92 -8.82 5.70
C GLY A 37 7.28 -8.49 5.07
N GLN A 38 7.38 -7.30 4.50
CA GLN A 38 8.58 -6.75 3.91
C GLN A 38 8.91 -5.41 4.55
N LYS A 39 10.16 -5.24 4.96
CA LYS A 39 10.66 -3.98 5.49
C LYS A 39 11.24 -3.13 4.36
N SER A 40 10.82 -1.88 4.27
CA SER A 40 11.35 -0.88 3.33
C SER A 40 11.54 0.43 4.09
N GLY A 41 12.80 0.79 4.35
CA GLY A 41 13.13 1.84 5.32
C GLY A 41 12.58 1.50 6.69
N ASP A 42 11.82 2.44 7.26
CA ASP A 42 11.19 2.30 8.59
C ASP A 42 9.78 1.71 8.54
N VAL A 43 9.27 1.40 7.35
CA VAL A 43 7.94 0.82 7.17
C VAL A 43 8.02 -0.69 7.02
N TYR A 44 7.17 -1.40 7.75
CA TYR A 44 6.96 -2.84 7.64
C TYR A 44 5.59 -3.14 7.04
N ARG A 45 5.56 -3.67 5.81
CA ARG A 45 4.34 -3.91 5.06
C ARG A 45 4.00 -5.40 4.98
N VAL A 46 2.80 -5.77 5.40
CA VAL A 46 2.28 -7.14 5.37
C VAL A 46 1.14 -7.24 4.36
N GLY A 47 1.21 -8.22 3.46
CA GLY A 47 0.20 -8.45 2.43
C GLY A 47 -0.78 -9.58 2.76
N PHE A 48 -2.03 -9.39 2.40
CA PHE A 48 -3.16 -10.32 2.53
C PHE A 48 -3.91 -10.43 1.18
N PRO A 49 -3.28 -11.02 0.15
CA PRO A 49 -3.94 -11.21 -1.14
C PRO A 49 -5.18 -12.09 -1.00
N ARG A 50 -6.29 -11.68 -1.63
CA ARG A 50 -7.54 -12.44 -1.71
C ARG A 50 -7.44 -13.56 -2.74
N THR A 51 -6.56 -14.54 -2.47
CA THR A 51 -6.34 -15.71 -3.34
C THR A 51 -7.54 -16.67 -3.39
N ASP A 52 -8.53 -16.46 -2.52
CA ASP A 52 -9.82 -17.14 -2.52
C ASP A 52 -10.79 -16.58 -3.59
N LEU A 53 -10.55 -15.36 -4.06
CA LEU A 53 -11.43 -14.68 -5.01
C LEU A 53 -10.98 -14.90 -6.46
N HIS A 54 -11.96 -15.17 -7.32
CA HIS A 54 -11.81 -15.28 -8.77
C HIS A 54 -12.58 -14.14 -9.44
N VAL A 55 -12.08 -12.93 -9.30
CA VAL A 55 -12.71 -11.72 -9.84
C VAL A 55 -12.40 -11.59 -11.33
N LYS A 56 -13.42 -11.27 -12.13
CA LYS A 56 -13.28 -10.95 -13.54
C LYS A 56 -13.76 -9.55 -13.85
N VAL A 57 -13.08 -8.85 -14.75
CA VAL A 57 -13.56 -7.62 -15.41
C VAL A 57 -13.67 -7.93 -16.90
N GLY A 58 -14.90 -8.02 -17.40
CA GLY A 58 -15.16 -8.63 -18.71
C GLY A 58 -14.57 -10.05 -18.79
N ASP A 59 -13.71 -10.29 -19.77
CA ASP A 59 -13.06 -11.59 -19.97
C ASP A 59 -11.74 -11.76 -19.19
N VAL A 60 -11.27 -10.72 -18.50
CA VAL A 60 -9.98 -10.74 -17.80
C VAL A 60 -10.16 -11.23 -16.37
N GLU A 61 -9.54 -12.35 -16.02
CA GLU A 61 -9.39 -12.77 -14.62
C GLU A 61 -8.31 -11.93 -13.93
N VAL A 62 -8.73 -11.23 -12.87
CA VAL A 62 -7.90 -10.32 -12.09
C VAL A 62 -7.03 -11.14 -11.14
N ARG A 63 -5.72 -11.10 -11.35
CA ARG A 63 -4.78 -11.75 -10.43
C ARG A 63 -4.79 -11.03 -9.08
N PRO A 64 -4.57 -11.73 -7.96
CA PRO A 64 -4.48 -11.06 -6.67
C PRO A 64 -3.40 -9.97 -6.60
N GLY A 65 -2.27 -10.17 -7.29
CA GLY A 65 -1.22 -9.16 -7.40
C GLY A 65 -1.58 -7.96 -8.27
N LEU A 66 -2.59 -8.04 -9.15
CA LEU A 66 -3.01 -6.93 -9.99
C LEU A 66 -3.83 -5.92 -9.18
N ALA A 67 -4.87 -6.40 -8.48
CA ALA A 67 -5.79 -5.53 -7.75
C ALA A 67 -6.47 -6.17 -6.52
N LEU A 68 -6.23 -7.44 -6.16
CA LEU A 68 -6.92 -8.08 -5.02
C LEU A 68 -6.02 -8.22 -3.78
N GLY A 69 -5.10 -7.27 -3.61
CA GLY A 69 -4.10 -7.29 -2.56
C GLY A 69 -4.50 -6.44 -1.37
N SER A 70 -5.09 -7.03 -0.33
CA SER A 70 -5.23 -6.32 0.96
C SER A 70 -3.87 -6.17 1.62
N TRP A 71 -3.65 -5.13 2.43
CA TRP A 71 -2.36 -4.89 3.08
C TRP A 71 -2.46 -4.06 4.36
N ALA A 72 -1.37 -4.09 5.14
CA ALA A 72 -1.14 -3.26 6.30
C ALA A 72 0.32 -2.77 6.31
N ALA A 73 0.54 -1.48 6.49
CA ALA A 73 1.85 -0.86 6.57
C ALA A 73 2.05 -0.25 7.97
N PHE A 74 2.96 -0.84 8.74
CA PHE A 74 3.30 -0.42 10.09
C PHE A 74 4.53 0.50 10.07
N SER A 75 4.52 1.57 10.85
CA SER A 75 5.67 2.47 11.07
C SER A 75 5.71 2.95 12.51
N GLY A 76 6.85 3.49 12.96
CA GLY A 76 7.04 4.02 14.32
C GLY A 76 7.84 3.07 15.21
N ASN A 77 7.39 2.89 16.46
CA ASN A 77 7.99 1.97 17.43
C ASN A 77 6.91 1.10 18.10
N ASP A 78 7.34 0.14 18.92
CA ASP A 78 6.45 -0.86 19.50
C ASP A 78 5.33 -0.27 20.37
N GLU A 79 5.59 0.84 21.08
CA GLU A 79 4.62 1.51 21.95
C GLU A 79 3.74 2.52 21.20
N HIS A 80 4.30 3.18 20.18
CA HIS A 80 3.68 4.25 19.41
C HIS A 80 3.82 3.96 17.91
N ALA A 81 3.09 2.94 17.45
CA ALA A 81 3.01 2.61 16.04
C ALA A 81 1.83 3.33 15.38
N MET A 82 1.98 3.51 14.07
CA MET A 82 0.88 3.78 13.15
C MET A 82 0.74 2.57 12.22
N VAL A 83 -0.49 2.19 11.89
CA VAL A 83 -0.79 1.25 10.82
C VAL A 83 -1.77 1.88 9.85
N MET A 84 -1.43 1.87 8.58
CA MET A 84 -2.33 2.24 7.48
C MET A 84 -2.58 1.01 6.62
N GLY A 85 -3.72 0.93 5.96
CA GLY A 85 -4.00 -0.19 5.08
C GLY A 85 -5.16 0.01 4.13
N ASP A 86 -5.35 -1.03 3.33
CA ASP A 86 -6.41 -1.17 2.36
C ASP A 86 -6.85 -2.64 2.38
N LEU A 87 -8.15 -2.88 2.53
CA LEU A 87 -8.75 -4.22 2.57
C LEU A 87 -9.68 -4.44 1.38
N VAL A 88 -9.44 -5.53 0.66
CA VAL A 88 -10.31 -6.03 -0.41
C VAL A 88 -11.37 -6.94 0.18
N LEU A 89 -12.62 -6.50 0.10
CA LEU A 89 -13.78 -7.11 0.76
C LEU A 89 -14.88 -7.37 -0.25
N LEU A 90 -15.60 -8.49 -0.10
CA LEU A 90 -16.91 -8.65 -0.73
C LEU A 90 -17.90 -7.69 -0.06
N GLU A 91 -18.96 -7.30 -0.76
CA GLU A 91 -20.00 -6.39 -0.21
C GLU A 91 -20.50 -6.82 1.18
N LYS A 92 -20.76 -8.12 1.36
CA LYS A 92 -21.23 -8.69 2.64
C LYS A 92 -20.20 -8.64 3.78
N GLU A 93 -18.92 -8.44 3.47
CA GLU A 93 -17.81 -8.42 4.42
C GLU A 93 -17.50 -7.00 4.93
N VAL A 94 -17.89 -5.96 4.18
CA VAL A 94 -17.59 -4.55 4.49
C VAL A 94 -18.00 -4.17 5.92
N ASN A 95 -19.29 -4.21 6.24
CA ASN A 95 -19.77 -3.75 7.56
C ASN A 95 -19.28 -4.61 8.74
N PRO A 96 -19.22 -5.95 8.66
CA PRO A 96 -18.62 -6.77 9.71
C PRO A 96 -17.16 -6.40 10.02
N VAL A 97 -16.33 -6.22 8.98
CA VAL A 97 -14.92 -5.83 9.13
C VAL A 97 -14.80 -4.42 9.70
N MET A 98 -15.57 -3.47 9.15
CA MET A 98 -15.63 -2.09 9.61
C MET A 98 -15.95 -2.02 11.11
N LEU A 99 -16.96 -2.77 11.56
CA LEU A 99 -17.38 -2.81 12.95
C LEU A 99 -16.25 -3.31 13.87
N LYS A 100 -15.51 -4.34 13.44
CA LYS A 100 -14.35 -4.86 14.20
C LYS A 100 -13.22 -3.85 14.30
N LEU A 101 -12.89 -3.16 13.22
CA LEU A 101 -11.87 -2.10 13.21
C LEU A 101 -12.29 -0.92 14.11
N ARG A 102 -13.51 -0.41 13.96
CA ARG A 102 -14.03 0.71 14.77
C ARG A 102 -14.08 0.38 16.26
N ALA A 103 -14.45 -0.86 16.63
CA ALA A 103 -14.45 -1.31 18.02
C ALA A 103 -13.04 -1.33 18.65
N ALA A 104 -11.98 -1.34 17.83
CA ALA A 104 -10.59 -1.24 18.24
C ALA A 104 -9.99 0.17 18.04
N ASN A 105 -10.83 1.20 17.84
CA ASN A 105 -10.44 2.60 17.61
C ASN A 105 -9.61 2.84 16.34
N PHE A 106 -9.76 2.00 15.32
CA PHE A 106 -9.27 2.34 13.98
C PHE A 106 -10.21 3.34 13.32
N ASP A 107 -9.65 4.26 12.56
CA ASP A 107 -10.39 5.11 11.65
C ASP A 107 -10.61 4.42 10.31
N ILE A 108 -11.80 4.59 9.77
CA ILE A 108 -12.16 4.14 8.43
C ILE A 108 -12.06 5.38 7.57
N THR A 109 -11.04 5.41 6.71
CA THR A 109 -10.66 6.62 5.99
C THR A 109 -11.30 6.65 4.60
N ALA A 110 -11.64 5.50 4.03
CA ALA A 110 -12.42 5.39 2.79
C ALA A 110 -13.10 4.02 2.63
N VAL A 111 -14.21 4.00 1.87
CA VAL A 111 -14.78 2.78 1.26
C VAL A 111 -15.16 3.11 -0.18
N HIS A 112 -14.64 2.38 -1.16
CA HIS A 112 -14.84 2.66 -2.59
C HIS A 112 -14.48 1.43 -3.45
N ASN A 113 -14.55 1.58 -4.77
CA ASN A 113 -14.12 0.59 -5.75
C ASN A 113 -12.74 0.99 -6.34
N HIS A 114 -11.97 0.00 -6.82
CA HIS A 114 -10.79 0.23 -7.67
C HIS A 114 -11.09 -0.05 -9.14
N VAL A 115 -11.95 -1.03 -9.40
CA VAL A 115 -12.37 -1.46 -10.75
C VAL A 115 -13.86 -1.23 -10.92
N LEU A 116 -14.34 -1.34 -12.16
CA LEU A 116 -15.77 -1.30 -12.50
C LEU A 116 -16.13 -2.58 -13.26
N ASP A 117 -17.41 -2.92 -13.27
CA ASP A 117 -17.99 -4.06 -14.00
C ASP A 117 -17.36 -5.41 -13.63
N GLU A 118 -16.86 -5.52 -12.40
CA GLU A 118 -16.24 -6.74 -11.90
C GLU A 118 -17.25 -7.75 -11.36
N THR A 119 -16.90 -9.03 -11.41
CA THR A 119 -17.71 -10.12 -10.84
C THR A 119 -16.82 -11.17 -10.19
N PRO A 120 -17.07 -11.56 -8.91
CA PRO A 120 -18.02 -10.94 -7.99
C PRO A 120 -17.63 -9.49 -7.65
N GLN A 121 -18.61 -8.69 -7.23
CA GLN A 121 -18.38 -7.30 -6.81
C GLN A 121 -17.50 -7.26 -5.55
N ILE A 122 -16.53 -6.35 -5.55
CA ILE A 122 -15.61 -6.12 -4.43
C ILE A 122 -15.54 -4.63 -4.11
N LEU A 123 -15.23 -4.35 -2.85
CA LEU A 123 -14.99 -3.01 -2.34
C LEU A 123 -13.67 -2.99 -1.58
N TYR A 124 -13.09 -1.80 -1.51
CA TYR A 124 -11.83 -1.49 -0.88
C TYR A 124 -12.11 -0.61 0.32
N MET A 125 -11.43 -0.89 1.43
CA MET A 125 -11.61 -0.17 2.68
C MET A 125 -10.25 0.28 3.20
N HIS A 126 -10.04 1.60 3.18
CA HIS A 126 -8.87 2.19 3.80
C HIS A 126 -9.11 2.42 5.28
N TYR A 127 -8.05 2.20 6.05
CA TYR A 127 -8.08 2.37 7.49
C TYR A 127 -6.75 2.91 8.00
N LEU A 128 -6.82 3.53 9.18
CA LEU A 128 -5.67 4.04 9.91
C LEU A 128 -5.86 3.73 11.41
N GLY A 129 -4.77 3.39 12.09
CA GLY A 129 -4.79 3.13 13.54
C GLY A 129 -3.48 3.52 14.20
N HIS A 130 -3.56 3.95 15.45
CA HIS A 130 -2.41 4.30 16.29
C HIS A 130 -2.42 3.52 17.60
N GLY A 131 -1.23 3.23 18.12
CA GLY A 131 -1.06 2.64 19.44
C GLY A 131 0.02 1.55 19.48
N PRO A 132 0.00 0.69 20.50
CA PRO A 132 0.98 -0.38 20.64
C PRO A 132 0.88 -1.38 19.48
N VAL A 133 2.01 -1.70 18.85
CA VAL A 133 2.07 -2.47 17.59
C VAL A 133 1.40 -3.84 17.69
N VAL A 134 1.56 -4.52 18.83
CA VAL A 134 0.97 -5.85 19.07
C VAL A 134 -0.55 -5.78 19.14
N GLU A 135 -1.11 -4.74 19.75
CA GLU A 135 -2.57 -4.57 19.86
C GLU A 135 -3.19 -4.15 18.53
N LEU A 136 -2.49 -3.31 17.75
CA LEU A 136 -2.87 -3.00 16.37
C LEU A 136 -2.89 -4.26 15.51
N ALA A 137 -1.84 -5.09 15.56
CA ALA A 137 -1.77 -6.33 14.80
C ALA A 137 -2.87 -7.34 15.20
N LYS A 138 -3.17 -7.47 16.51
CA LYS A 138 -4.25 -8.35 17.01
C LYS A 138 -5.62 -7.88 16.53
N SER A 139 -5.86 -6.57 16.60
CA SER A 139 -7.12 -5.95 16.18
C SER A 139 -7.35 -6.11 14.68
N LEU A 140 -6.30 -5.88 13.87
CA LEU A 140 -6.35 -6.13 12.43
C LEU A 140 -6.64 -7.60 12.12
N ARG A 141 -5.96 -8.55 12.77
CA ARG A 141 -6.23 -9.98 12.58
C ARG A 141 -7.67 -10.35 12.96
N ALA A 142 -8.22 -9.76 14.03
CA ALA A 142 -9.59 -9.97 14.45
C ALA A 142 -10.63 -9.35 13.49
N ALA A 143 -10.27 -8.27 12.80
CA ALA A 143 -11.09 -7.70 11.74
C ALA A 143 -11.05 -8.56 10.48
N LEU A 144 -9.86 -9.02 10.06
CA LEU A 144 -9.75 -9.91 8.90
C LEU A 144 -10.45 -11.26 9.12
N SER A 145 -10.52 -11.76 10.35
CA SER A 145 -11.17 -13.05 10.66
C SER A 145 -12.70 -13.05 10.51
N VAL A 146 -13.34 -11.89 10.38
CA VAL A 146 -14.76 -11.77 10.02
C VAL A 146 -14.99 -11.57 8.52
N SER A 147 -13.93 -11.70 7.72
CA SER A 147 -13.96 -11.86 6.26
C SER A 147 -13.44 -13.24 5.87
N GLN A 148 -13.50 -13.59 4.58
CA GLN A 148 -12.88 -14.80 4.03
C GLN A 148 -11.40 -14.60 3.64
N THR A 149 -10.79 -13.46 3.98
CA THR A 149 -9.39 -13.17 3.67
C THR A 149 -8.46 -14.31 4.12
N PRO A 150 -7.69 -14.92 3.22
CA PRO A 150 -6.77 -16.00 3.58
C PRO A 150 -5.69 -15.50 4.53
N LEU A 151 -5.67 -16.01 5.76
CA LEU A 151 -4.70 -15.64 6.81
C LEU A 151 -3.54 -16.62 6.97
N GLY A 152 -3.64 -17.84 6.42
CA GLY A 152 -2.59 -18.85 6.51
C GLY A 152 -1.26 -18.39 5.90
N LYS A 153 -0.14 -19.04 6.23
CA LYS A 153 1.16 -18.69 5.65
C LYS A 153 1.07 -18.75 4.11
N PRO A 154 1.47 -17.70 3.37
CA PRO A 154 1.44 -17.72 1.91
C PRO A 154 2.23 -18.90 1.36
N ALA A 155 1.73 -19.52 0.30
CA ALA A 155 2.53 -20.46 -0.46
C ALA A 155 3.79 -19.75 -0.99
N PRO A 156 4.96 -20.41 -1.05
CA PRO A 156 6.14 -19.83 -1.67
C PRO A 156 5.81 -19.38 -3.09
N ALA A 157 6.13 -18.13 -3.42
CA ALA A 157 5.98 -17.64 -4.78
C ALA A 157 6.86 -18.50 -5.70
N GLN A 158 6.26 -19.03 -6.77
CA GLN A 158 7.04 -19.71 -7.80
C GLN A 158 7.72 -18.64 -8.67
N PRO A 159 9.05 -18.70 -8.85
CA PRO A 159 9.74 -17.83 -9.79
C PRO A 159 9.11 -17.99 -11.18
N SER A 160 8.82 -16.86 -11.83
CA SER A 160 8.40 -16.83 -13.22
C SER A 160 9.28 -15.86 -13.99
N GLU A 161 9.62 -16.20 -15.21
CA GLU A 161 10.31 -15.26 -16.08
C GLU A 161 9.38 -14.10 -16.44
N PRO A 162 9.91 -12.86 -16.51
CA PRO A 162 9.14 -11.71 -16.97
C PRO A 162 8.56 -11.96 -18.36
N ALA A 163 7.27 -11.70 -18.52
CA ALA A 163 6.59 -11.77 -19.82
C ALA A 163 7.16 -10.76 -20.82
N ALA A 164 6.98 -11.01 -22.12
CA ALA A 164 7.54 -10.17 -23.18
C ALA A 164 7.12 -8.69 -23.08
N PHE A 165 5.88 -8.43 -22.64
CA PHE A 165 5.35 -7.06 -22.50
C PHE A 165 6.12 -6.23 -21.47
N VAL A 166 6.79 -6.86 -20.49
CA VAL A 166 7.49 -6.17 -19.40
C VAL A 166 8.55 -5.22 -19.96
N LYS A 167 9.34 -5.68 -20.94
CA LYS A 167 10.37 -4.85 -21.56
C LYS A 167 9.77 -3.64 -22.28
N THR A 168 8.62 -3.82 -22.94
CA THR A 168 7.92 -2.72 -23.62
C THR A 168 7.43 -1.69 -22.62
N VAL A 169 6.75 -2.12 -21.54
CA VAL A 169 6.24 -1.20 -20.51
C VAL A 169 7.38 -0.44 -19.83
N GLU A 170 8.43 -1.14 -19.37
CA GLU A 170 9.58 -0.50 -18.73
C GLU A 170 10.30 0.49 -19.65
N ALA A 171 10.46 0.17 -20.94
CA ALA A 171 11.08 1.07 -21.89
C ALA A 171 10.23 2.33 -22.14
N THR A 172 8.91 2.18 -22.20
CA THR A 172 7.98 3.30 -22.39
C THR A 172 7.95 4.21 -21.16
N LEU A 173 7.83 3.63 -19.96
CA LEU A 173 7.77 4.38 -18.70
C LEU A 173 9.15 4.93 -18.27
N GLY A 174 10.25 4.41 -18.84
CA GLY A 174 11.60 4.82 -18.46
C GLY A 174 12.03 4.36 -17.07
N ALA A 175 11.32 3.38 -16.49
CA ALA A 175 11.54 2.88 -15.14
C ALA A 175 11.52 1.35 -15.10
N LYS A 176 12.22 0.77 -14.12
CA LYS A 176 12.17 -0.66 -13.84
C LYS A 176 11.02 -0.97 -12.88
N GLY A 177 10.24 -1.98 -13.21
CA GLY A 177 9.15 -2.47 -12.37
C GLY A 177 9.56 -3.68 -11.56
N THR A 178 8.68 -4.12 -10.67
CA THR A 178 8.82 -5.38 -9.94
C THR A 178 7.94 -6.43 -10.60
N TRP A 179 8.55 -7.54 -11.02
CA TRP A 179 7.82 -8.69 -11.56
C TRP A 179 7.57 -9.71 -10.45
N ASN A 180 6.30 -10.03 -10.18
CA ASN A 180 5.91 -11.04 -9.22
C ASN A 180 4.56 -11.69 -9.58
N GLY A 181 4.49 -13.02 -9.56
CA GLY A 181 3.21 -13.74 -9.74
C GLY A 181 2.48 -13.49 -11.07
N GLY A 182 3.21 -13.12 -12.13
CA GLY A 182 2.62 -12.75 -13.43
C GLY A 182 2.13 -11.30 -13.51
N VAL A 183 2.51 -10.45 -12.54
CA VAL A 183 2.16 -9.04 -12.49
C VAL A 183 3.44 -8.20 -12.49
N LEU A 184 3.47 -7.18 -13.34
CA LEU A 184 4.47 -6.12 -13.32
C LEU A 184 3.89 -4.94 -12.54
N GLY A 185 4.53 -4.56 -11.44
CA GLY A 185 4.09 -3.43 -10.61
C GLY A 185 5.12 -2.30 -10.55
N PHE A 186 4.63 -1.08 -10.43
CA PHE A 186 5.40 0.15 -10.20
C PHE A 186 4.83 0.87 -8.97
N GLY A 187 5.72 1.50 -8.20
CA GLY A 187 5.36 2.41 -7.12
C GLY A 187 6.19 3.67 -7.27
N ILE A 188 5.67 4.65 -8.02
CA ILE A 188 6.39 5.85 -8.39
C ILE A 188 6.10 6.93 -7.34
N PRO A 189 7.08 7.40 -6.56
CA PRO A 189 6.81 8.41 -5.55
C PRO A 189 6.58 9.79 -6.19
N ARG A 190 5.65 10.54 -5.61
CA ARG A 190 5.55 11.99 -5.83
C ARG A 190 6.84 12.71 -5.44
N ALA A 191 7.12 13.83 -6.09
CA ALA A 191 8.27 14.68 -5.79
C ALA A 191 8.11 15.38 -4.45
N GLU A 192 6.92 15.92 -4.17
CA GLU A 192 6.60 16.57 -2.90
C GLU A 192 6.38 15.57 -1.76
N PRO A 193 6.78 15.92 -0.52
CA PRO A 193 6.45 15.12 0.65
C PRO A 193 4.95 15.18 0.94
N ILE A 194 4.44 14.06 1.45
CA ILE A 194 3.05 13.90 1.91
C ILE A 194 3.12 13.61 3.39
N THR A 195 2.25 14.24 4.18
CA THR A 195 2.17 14.02 5.63
C THR A 195 0.76 13.66 6.07
N GLU A 196 0.63 12.73 7.00
CA GLU A 196 -0.60 12.44 7.76
C GLU A 196 -0.30 12.69 9.23
N ASP A 197 -1.11 13.51 9.91
CA ASP A 197 -0.93 13.88 11.33
C ASP A 197 0.51 14.36 11.67
N GLY A 198 1.14 15.07 10.73
CA GLY A 198 2.50 15.58 10.86
C GLY A 198 3.62 14.55 10.64
N ILE A 199 3.29 13.30 10.32
CA ILE A 199 4.23 12.23 9.98
C ILE A 199 4.39 12.18 8.46
N THR A 200 5.62 12.30 7.96
CA THR A 200 5.91 12.11 6.54
C THR A 200 5.67 10.67 6.13
N LEU A 201 4.77 10.47 5.17
CA LEU A 201 4.46 9.16 4.59
C LEU A 201 5.48 8.79 3.52
N THR A 202 5.72 7.49 3.38
CA THR A 202 6.59 6.91 2.35
C THR A 202 5.82 5.94 1.44
N THR A 203 6.36 5.63 0.27
CA THR A 203 5.73 4.76 -0.75
C THR A 203 5.04 3.50 -0.20
N PRO A 204 5.64 2.71 0.73
CA PRO A 204 5.00 1.51 1.26
C PRO A 204 3.72 1.76 2.07
N GLN A 205 3.40 3.02 2.39
CA GLN A 205 2.18 3.44 3.10
C GLN A 205 1.04 3.86 2.15
N GLY A 206 1.17 3.62 0.85
CA GLY A 206 0.09 3.83 -0.12
C GLY A 206 -0.01 5.26 -0.66
N VAL A 207 1.14 5.94 -0.80
CA VAL A 207 1.21 7.33 -1.30
C VAL A 207 2.10 7.49 -2.53
N ALA A 208 2.26 6.41 -3.30
CA ALA A 208 2.94 6.41 -4.58
C ALA A 208 1.95 6.14 -5.69
N GLU A 209 2.24 6.58 -6.91
CA GLU A 209 1.52 6.17 -8.11
C GLU A 209 1.69 4.64 -8.26
N ALA A 210 0.68 3.89 -7.86
CA ALA A 210 0.70 2.43 -7.90
C ALA A 210 0.12 2.00 -9.25
N ILE A 211 0.93 1.36 -10.08
CA ILE A 211 0.53 0.97 -11.44
C ILE A 211 0.90 -0.48 -11.64
N ASN A 212 -0.09 -1.32 -11.95
CA ASN A 212 0.09 -2.75 -12.17
C ASN A 212 -0.34 -3.16 -13.58
N PHE A 213 0.32 -4.18 -14.10
CA PHE A 213 0.03 -4.78 -15.41
C PHE A 213 0.04 -6.30 -15.31
N GLN A 214 -0.88 -6.95 -16.02
CA GLN A 214 -0.83 -8.40 -16.26
C GLN A 214 -1.22 -8.72 -17.70
N GLU A 215 -0.95 -9.94 -18.15
CA GLU A 215 -1.50 -10.43 -19.42
C GLU A 215 -3.03 -10.53 -19.37
N ALA A 216 -3.68 -10.19 -20.49
CA ALA A 216 -5.13 -10.15 -20.66
C ALA A 216 -5.59 -10.83 -21.96
N GLY A 217 -4.87 -11.90 -22.36
CA GLY A 217 -5.09 -12.63 -23.60
C GLY A 217 -4.03 -12.33 -24.67
N PRO A 218 -4.15 -12.95 -25.87
CA PRO A 218 -3.13 -12.86 -26.90
C PRO A 218 -2.79 -11.42 -27.30
N GLY A 219 -1.54 -11.01 -27.04
CA GLY A 219 -1.03 -9.68 -27.40
C GLY A 219 -1.63 -8.52 -26.59
N LYS A 220 -2.38 -8.79 -25.52
CA LYS A 220 -3.03 -7.77 -24.69
C LYS A 220 -2.56 -7.82 -23.25
N ILE A 221 -2.55 -6.66 -22.61
CA ILE A 221 -2.36 -6.51 -21.18
C ILE A 221 -3.54 -5.76 -20.57
N ALA A 222 -3.84 -6.06 -19.31
CA ALA A 222 -4.71 -5.25 -18.47
C ALA A 222 -3.84 -4.39 -17.56
N THR A 223 -4.26 -3.15 -17.33
CA THR A 223 -3.64 -2.24 -16.36
C THR A 223 -4.66 -1.65 -15.42
N THR A 224 -4.24 -1.44 -14.18
CA THR A 224 -5.00 -0.77 -13.13
C THR A 224 -4.07 -0.34 -12.01
N GLY A 225 -4.62 0.39 -11.05
CA GLY A 225 -3.89 1.03 -9.98
C GLY A 225 -4.51 2.38 -9.68
N ASP A 226 -3.75 3.25 -9.03
CA ASP A 226 -4.19 4.57 -8.65
C ASP A 226 -3.12 5.63 -8.86
N PHE A 227 -3.59 6.82 -9.25
CA PHE A 227 -2.78 8.03 -9.23
C PHE A 227 -3.07 8.84 -7.97
N VAL A 228 -2.02 9.37 -7.34
CA VAL A 228 -2.05 10.22 -6.17
C VAL A 228 -1.87 11.67 -6.61
N LEU A 229 -2.91 12.48 -6.53
CA LEU A 229 -3.00 13.76 -7.22
C LEU A 229 -3.25 14.92 -6.26
N ILE A 230 -2.69 16.09 -6.56
CA ILE A 230 -3.20 17.35 -6.01
C ILE A 230 -4.33 17.89 -6.89
N ALA A 231 -5.13 18.82 -6.36
CA ALA A 231 -6.34 19.34 -7.02
C ALA A 231 -6.12 19.80 -8.47
N SER A 232 -4.99 20.46 -8.75
CA SER A 232 -4.68 20.99 -10.10
C SER A 232 -4.30 19.91 -11.12
N GLU A 233 -3.93 18.71 -10.68
CA GLU A 233 -3.50 17.61 -11.55
C GLU A 233 -4.67 16.69 -11.94
N VAL A 234 -5.78 16.69 -11.18
CA VAL A 234 -6.94 15.80 -11.38
C VAL A 234 -7.46 15.82 -12.82
N ASN A 235 -8.00 16.93 -13.30
CA ASN A 235 -8.60 16.98 -14.64
C ASN A 235 -7.58 16.82 -15.78
N PRO A 236 -6.34 17.35 -15.68
CA PRO A 236 -5.29 17.02 -16.65
C PRO A 236 -5.00 15.52 -16.77
N VAL A 237 -4.98 14.78 -15.65
CA VAL A 237 -4.79 13.33 -15.66
C VAL A 237 -6.00 12.62 -16.28
N ILE A 238 -7.24 12.98 -15.91
CA ILE A 238 -8.46 12.44 -16.55
C ILE A 238 -8.38 12.61 -18.07
N SER A 239 -8.08 13.82 -18.53
CA SER A 239 -7.99 14.12 -19.96
C SER A 239 -6.92 13.28 -20.67
N ALA A 240 -5.78 13.04 -20.01
CA ALA A 240 -4.72 12.20 -20.56
C ALA A 240 -5.13 10.72 -20.65
N LEU A 241 -5.84 10.20 -19.65
CA LEU A 241 -6.36 8.83 -19.64
C LEU A 241 -7.44 8.63 -20.72
N GLU A 242 -8.41 9.55 -20.81
CA GLU A 242 -9.49 9.50 -21.81
C GLU A 242 -8.94 9.58 -23.24
N ALA A 243 -7.92 10.40 -23.49
CA ALA A 243 -7.27 10.50 -24.80
C ALA A 243 -6.56 9.19 -25.24
N HIS A 244 -6.38 8.24 -24.33
CA HIS A 244 -5.77 6.93 -24.58
C HIS A 244 -6.74 5.77 -24.29
N ASP A 245 -8.04 6.04 -24.24
CA ASP A 245 -9.09 5.04 -23.96
C ASP A 245 -8.85 4.27 -22.64
N ILE A 246 -8.31 4.96 -21.63
CA ILE A 246 -8.17 4.42 -20.27
C ILE A 246 -9.33 4.95 -19.43
N GLN A 247 -10.11 4.03 -18.87
CA GLN A 247 -11.29 4.36 -18.07
C GLN A 247 -10.86 4.80 -16.68
N VAL A 248 -11.37 5.94 -16.21
CA VAL A 248 -11.35 6.30 -14.78
C VAL A 248 -12.45 5.52 -14.07
N THR A 249 -12.10 4.76 -13.04
CA THR A 249 -13.02 3.87 -12.32
C THR A 249 -13.48 4.44 -10.99
N ALA A 250 -12.66 5.31 -10.36
CA ALA A 250 -13.03 6.04 -9.15
C ALA A 250 -12.16 7.31 -8.98
N LEU A 251 -12.70 8.33 -8.31
CA LEU A 251 -11.97 9.51 -7.83
C LEU A 251 -12.43 9.82 -6.41
N HIS A 252 -11.53 9.75 -5.43
CA HIS A 252 -11.87 9.89 -4.00
C HIS A 252 -10.61 10.21 -3.17
N MET A 253 -10.66 10.00 -1.86
CA MET A 253 -9.52 10.17 -0.94
C MET A 253 -9.25 8.84 -0.22
N HIS A 254 -7.99 8.60 0.17
CA HIS A 254 -7.59 7.44 0.99
C HIS A 254 -7.36 7.81 2.46
N MET A 255 -7.14 9.10 2.74
CA MET A 255 -6.84 9.65 4.06
C MET A 255 -7.84 10.76 4.42
N LEU A 256 -7.83 11.17 5.69
CA LEU A 256 -8.76 12.18 6.21
C LEU A 256 -8.08 13.54 6.45
N THR A 257 -6.82 13.54 6.88
CA THR A 257 -6.11 14.74 7.36
C THR A 257 -4.80 15.00 6.62
N GLU A 258 -4.62 14.37 5.46
CA GLU A 258 -3.38 14.42 4.71
C GLU A 258 -3.06 15.83 4.21
N ASN A 259 -1.77 16.16 4.18
CA ASN A 259 -1.25 17.40 3.64
C ASN A 259 -0.11 17.15 2.65
N PRO A 260 -0.14 17.71 1.42
CA PRO A 260 -1.25 18.49 0.84
C PRO A 260 -2.54 17.66 0.71
N ARG A 261 -3.69 18.30 0.46
CA ARG A 261 -4.94 17.58 0.16
C ARG A 261 -4.75 16.71 -1.08
N LEU A 262 -4.98 15.41 -0.95
CA LEU A 262 -4.78 14.44 -2.04
C LEU A 262 -6.10 13.92 -2.59
N PHE A 263 -6.08 13.57 -3.87
CA PHE A 263 -7.12 12.86 -4.59
C PHE A 263 -6.51 11.59 -5.19
N PHE A 264 -7.19 10.48 -5.01
CA PHE A 264 -6.79 9.18 -5.53
C PHE A 264 -7.70 8.83 -6.69
N MET A 265 -7.10 8.53 -7.84
CA MET A 265 -7.80 8.24 -9.08
C MET A 265 -7.48 6.84 -9.54
N HIS A 266 -8.47 5.96 -9.49
CA HIS A 266 -8.35 4.61 -10.01
C HIS A 266 -8.68 4.56 -11.49
N PHE A 267 -8.08 3.60 -12.18
CA PHE A 267 -8.29 3.39 -13.60
C PHE A 267 -8.29 1.92 -14.00
N TRP A 268 -8.83 1.64 -15.19
CA TRP A 268 -8.79 0.33 -15.82
C TRP A 268 -8.62 0.47 -17.34
N SER A 269 -7.79 -0.38 -17.94
CA SER A 269 -7.73 -0.52 -19.40
C SER A 269 -7.21 -1.90 -19.81
N VAL A 270 -7.64 -2.33 -21.00
CA VAL A 270 -7.14 -3.53 -21.68
C VAL A 270 -6.76 -3.18 -23.11
N GLY A 271 -5.52 -3.44 -23.51
CA GLY A 271 -5.03 -3.07 -24.83
C GLY A 271 -3.67 -3.68 -25.16
N SER A 272 -3.09 -3.28 -26.28
CA SER A 272 -1.72 -3.70 -26.61
C SER A 272 -0.71 -3.03 -25.65
N PRO A 273 0.42 -3.69 -25.34
CA PRO A 273 1.38 -3.17 -24.36
C PRO A 273 1.88 -1.75 -24.64
N ASP A 274 2.10 -1.42 -25.91
CA ASP A 274 2.56 -0.11 -26.36
C ASP A 274 1.51 0.99 -26.13
N VAL A 275 0.26 0.76 -26.54
CA VAL A 275 -0.83 1.74 -26.39
C VAL A 275 -1.12 1.99 -24.92
N VAL A 276 -1.26 0.92 -24.14
CA VAL A 276 -1.58 1.01 -22.71
C VAL A 276 -0.45 1.71 -21.95
N ALA A 277 0.82 1.33 -22.20
CA ALA A 277 1.95 1.98 -21.52
C ALA A 277 2.09 3.46 -21.88
N GLN A 278 1.77 3.85 -23.11
CA GLN A 278 1.80 5.27 -23.50
C GLN A 278 0.72 6.10 -22.82
N GLY A 279 -0.48 5.55 -22.64
CA GLY A 279 -1.53 6.25 -21.88
C GLY A 279 -1.15 6.48 -20.42
N ILE A 280 -0.57 5.46 -19.77
CA ILE A 280 -0.03 5.59 -18.41
C ILE A 280 1.09 6.63 -18.35
N LYS A 281 2.02 6.60 -19.32
CA LYS A 281 3.08 7.61 -19.41
C LYS A 281 2.50 9.03 -19.54
N ALA A 282 1.53 9.23 -20.42
CA ALA A 282 0.90 10.53 -20.65
C ALA A 282 0.20 11.07 -19.41
N ALA A 283 -0.38 10.20 -18.58
CA ALA A 283 -0.94 10.55 -17.28
C ALA A 283 0.15 10.95 -16.28
N LEU A 284 1.22 10.15 -16.16
CA LEU A 284 2.35 10.45 -15.27
C LEU A 284 3.03 11.78 -15.62
N GLU A 285 3.10 12.17 -16.90
CA GLU A 285 3.63 13.47 -17.33
C GLU A 285 2.79 14.68 -16.85
N LYS A 286 1.60 14.45 -16.28
CA LYS A 286 0.77 15.50 -15.64
C LYS A 286 0.98 15.59 -14.14
N ILE A 287 1.85 14.75 -13.57
CA ILE A 287 2.08 14.61 -12.14
C ILE A 287 3.54 14.94 -11.86
N HIS A 288 3.82 15.64 -10.77
CA HIS A 288 5.21 15.85 -10.35
C HIS A 288 5.74 14.62 -9.59
N THR A 289 6.36 13.69 -10.32
CA THR A 289 6.99 12.47 -9.77
C THR A 289 8.51 12.60 -9.67
N LYS A 290 9.15 11.74 -8.85
CA LYS A 290 10.63 11.68 -8.74
C LYS A 290 11.30 10.90 -9.87
#